data_AF-G2GMR7-F1
#
_entry.id   AF-G2GMR7-F1
#
_cell.length_a   1.000
_cell.length_b   1.000
_cell.length_c   1.000
_cell.angle_alpha   90.00
_cell.angle_beta   90.00
_cell.angle_gamma   90.00
#
_symmetry.space_group_name_H-M   'P 1'
#
loop_
_entity.id
_entity.type
_entity.pdbx_description
1 polymer ?
#
loop_
_entity_poly.entity_id
_entity_poly.type
_entity_poly.pdbx_seq_one_letter_code
_entity_poly.pdbx_strand_id
1 'polypeptide(L)' 'GEACVEVASQVPGVIPVRDSKLAANSPLLLIPNPAWDAFLTSLR' A
#
# COMPACT_ATOMS: atom_id res chain seq x y z
N GLY A 1 14.60 9.24 9.52
CA GLY A 1 14.46 8.53 8.24
C GLY A 1 13.08 7.97 8.21
N GLU A 2 12.21 8.50 7.36
CA GLU A 2 10.82 8.09 7.28
C GLU A 2 10.61 7.36 5.95
N ALA A 3 9.86 6.27 5.99
CA ALA A 3 9.52 5.53 4.78
C ALA A 3 8.56 6.39 3.96
N CYS A 4 8.96 6.86 2.77
CA CYS A 4 8.15 7.74 1.92
C CYS A 4 6.86 7.07 1.41
N VAL A 5 6.71 5.77 1.64
CA VAL A 5 5.55 4.96 1.31
C VAL A 5 5.17 4.16 2.56
N GLU A 6 3.90 4.20 2.93
CA GLU A 6 3.32 3.38 3.98
C GLU A 6 2.35 2.38 3.36
N VAL A 7 2.40 1.12 3.83
CA VAL A 7 1.59 0.01 3.36
C VAL A 7 0.88 -0.63 4.56
N ALA A 8 -0.44 -0.80 4.49
CA ALA A 8 -1.22 -1.46 5.52
C ALA A 8 -1.73 -2.83 5.05
N SER A 9 -1.15 -3.92 5.55
CA SER A 9 -1.52 -5.28 5.13
C SER A 9 -2.66 -5.92 5.92
N GLN A 10 -3.12 -5.28 7.00
CA GLN A 10 -4.14 -5.82 7.90
C GLN A 10 -5.57 -5.32 7.60
N VAL A 11 -5.79 -4.83 6.37
CA VAL A 11 -7.11 -4.36 5.92
C VAL A 11 -7.76 -5.46 5.06
N PRO A 12 -8.97 -5.93 5.39
CA PRO A 12 -9.63 -6.98 4.61
C PRO A 12 -9.90 -6.55 3.16
N GLY A 13 -9.48 -7.38 2.20
CA GLY A 13 -9.80 -7.26 0.77
C GLY A 13 -8.95 -6.26 -0.02
N VAL A 14 -8.25 -5.34 0.64
CA VAL A 14 -7.36 -4.36 -0.01
C VAL A 14 -6.08 -4.14 0.79
N ILE A 15 -5.04 -3.70 0.09
CA ILE A 15 -3.78 -3.20 0.62
C ILE A 15 -3.71 -1.69 0.36
N PRO A 16 -4.04 -0.85 1.35
CA PRO A 16 -3.88 0.59 1.22
C PRO A 16 -2.40 0.98 1.18
N VAL A 17 -2.05 1.83 0.23
CA VAL A 17 -0.73 2.43 0.08
C VAL A 17 -0.87 3.95 0.06
N ARG A 18 -0.01 4.65 0.80
CA ARG A 18 -0.01 6.12 0.86
C ARG A 18 1.39 6.71 0.98
N ASP A 19 1.51 8.00 0.70
CA ASP A 19 2.71 8.76 1.06
C ASP A 19 2.64 9.10 2.55
N SER A 20 3.63 8.65 3.32
CA SER A 20 3.67 8.90 4.76
C SER A 20 3.83 10.39 5.08
N LYS A 21 4.53 11.14 4.22
CA LYS A 21 4.89 12.56 4.42
C LYS A 21 3.69 13.48 4.34
N LEU A 22 2.65 13.05 3.63
CA LEU A 22 1.40 13.81 3.52
C LEU A 22 0.45 13.53 4.71
N ALA A 23 0.78 12.57 5.57
CA ALA A 23 -0.01 12.20 6.75
C ALA A 23 -1.51 12.06 6.40
N ALA A 24 -2.39 12.74 7.12
CA ALA A 24 -3.84 12.72 6.91
C ALA A 24 -4.27 13.29 5.54
N ASN A 25 -3.42 14.05 4.85
CA ASN A 25 -3.71 14.61 3.53
C ASN A 25 -3.29 13.68 2.39
N SER A 26 -2.68 12.52 2.69
CA SER A 26 -2.26 11.61 1.63
C SER A 26 -3.47 10.99 0.94
N PRO A 27 -3.51 10.95 -0.39
CA PRO A 27 -4.42 10.05 -1.09
C PRO A 27 -4.05 8.60 -0.76
N LEU A 28 -5.08 7.74 -0.72
CA LEU A 28 -4.94 6.29 -0.51
C LEU A 28 -5.10 5.57 -1.84
N LEU A 29 -4.10 4.80 -2.22
CA LEU A 29 -4.21 3.83 -3.30
C LEU A 29 -4.69 2.51 -2.69
N LEU A 30 -5.92 2.12 -2.99
CA LEU A 30 -6.50 0.87 -2.51
C LEU A 30 -6.25 -0.23 -3.55
N ILE A 31 -5.28 -1.10 -3.28
CA ILE A 31 -4.91 -2.18 -4.20
C ILE A 31 -5.62 -3.46 -3.76
N PRO A 32 -6.45 -4.11 -4.59
CA PRO A 32 -7.07 -5.39 -4.22
C PRO A 32 -6.01 -6.45 -3.90
N ASN A 33 -6.25 -7.30 -2.89
CA ASN A 33 -5.28 -8.32 -2.47
C ASN A 33 -4.73 -9.18 -3.63
N PRO A 34 -5.56 -9.68 -4.58
CA PRO A 34 -5.05 -10.47 -5.70
C PRO A 34 -4.07 -9.71 -6.60
N ALA A 35 -4.26 -8.40 -6.77
CA ALA A 35 -3.36 -7.56 -7.56
C ALA A 35 -2.03 -7.31 -6.84
N TRP A 36 -2.08 -7.13 -5.51
CA TRP A 36 -0.87 -6.99 -4.69
C TRP A 36 -0.03 -8.28 -4.70
N ASP A 37 -0.67 -9.44 -4.54
CA ASP A 37 0.00 -10.74 -4.57
C ASP A 37 0.64 -11.01 -5.95
N ALA A 38 -0.06 -10.65 -7.03
CA ALA A 38 0.48 -10.73 -8.40
C ALA A 38 1.71 -9.83 -8.57
N PHE A 39 1.67 -8.60 -8.05
CA PHE A 39 2.81 -7.69 -8.05
C PHE A 39 4.00 -8.29 -7.30
N LEU A 40 3.82 -8.77 -6.07
CA LEU A 40 4.91 -9.40 -5.31
C LEU A 40 5.48 -10.64 -6.01
N THR A 41 4.62 -11.43 -6.64
CA THR A 41 5.03 -12.60 -7.42
C THR A 41 5.89 -12.20 -8.62
N SER A 42 5.58 -11.08 -9.28
CA SER A 42 6.37 -10.58 -10.41
C SER A 42 7.77 -10.05 -10.04
N LEU A 43 8.02 -9.83 -8.75
CA LEU A 43 9.31 -9.33 -8.23
C LEU A 43 10.25 -10.45 -7.74
N ARG A 44 9.81 -11.70 -7.75
CA ARG A 44 10.63 -12.88 -7.42
C ARG A 44 11.42 -13.33 -8.65
#